data_AF-A0A0F2Q1X6-F1
#
_entry.id   AF-A0A0F2Q1X6-F1
#
_cell.length_a   1.000
_cell.length_b   1.000
_cell.length_c   1.000
_cell.angle_alpha   90.00
_cell.angle_beta   90.00
_cell.angle_gamma   90.00
#
_symmetry.space_group_name_H-M   'P 1'
#
loop_
_entity.id
_entity.type
_entity.pdbx_description
1 polymer ?
#
loop_
_entity_poly.entity_id
_entity_poly.type
_entity_poly.pdbx_seq_one_letter_code
_entity_poly.pdbx_strand_id
1 'polypeptide(L)'
;MRSKELQDKQILIHERSLVISKEEKSFSQFIKEKRKLEKGQSNNKNITTRELASRLSIDYEMFRKILNMNKPTKKRDCIIAICAALRLDSEETNEALLLYQYMPTLDTNNPRDDLLIEILEEQLSNPLRIEDINQRLIRNGYPELDIIDHRPIEKAASERKDSPLKLIKKQVRTFSDDLFFGNQYESLDTQYDTLRYRCVADMWLEDEFNKKSYNLSTGTDGSYSHYTYSKEEGINDIKTYKTPYESSIFKDYFLELEAMSKREHKKMLSILNDTKNYQVRIGANILNDKLHVFVETYNYTVPELNEYYFFEYIDNNYRLSVFNRSVFMNSYLSPEKYTELYGSNTTTPLIVYSSLGEIEKLKANSNHDSIHLLRYRNHMFKRLQNQVDTLLTDLRERRVFVRNLDYIYDDRDRVCSYFGVENEFQCISDSEYGDMMSAGIDHFDFALPDQSLVTITLDDLYYAFELGFNNIDDICRVKKCLGSIQSIIPK
;
A
#
# COMPACT_ATOMS: atom_id res chain seq x y z
N MET A 1 -43.90 -14.91 -33.16
CA MET A 1 -42.83 -15.90 -32.91
C MET A 1 -41.45 -15.28 -33.13
N ARG A 2 -41.12 -14.28 -32.31
CA ARG A 2 -39.79 -13.67 -32.09
C ARG A 2 -39.91 -12.95 -30.73
N SER A 3 -38.87 -13.02 -29.91
CA SER A 3 -38.76 -12.49 -28.52
C SER A 3 -39.30 -13.36 -27.38
N LYS A 4 -38.78 -14.59 -27.24
CA LYS A 4 -38.99 -15.40 -26.04
C LYS A 4 -37.72 -16.14 -25.58
N GLU A 5 -36.58 -15.47 -25.65
CA GLU A 5 -35.26 -16.07 -25.32
C GLU A 5 -34.30 -15.11 -24.57
N LEU A 6 -34.83 -14.16 -23.80
CA LEU A 6 -34.01 -13.32 -22.92
C LEU A 6 -34.74 -13.10 -21.60
N GLN A 7 -34.48 -13.97 -20.62
CA GLN A 7 -34.44 -13.70 -19.17
C GLN A 7 -34.63 -15.00 -18.38
N ASP A 8 -33.60 -15.85 -18.38
CA ASP A 8 -33.37 -16.82 -17.31
C ASP A 8 -31.88 -16.78 -16.99
N LYS A 9 -31.49 -15.90 -16.06
CA LYS A 9 -30.18 -15.98 -15.40
C LYS A 9 -30.34 -16.88 -14.18
N GLN A 10 -30.05 -18.16 -14.35
CA GLN A 10 -29.77 -19.08 -13.26
C GLN A 10 -28.61 -18.52 -12.42
N ILE A 11 -28.80 -18.48 -11.10
CA ILE A 11 -27.76 -18.15 -10.12
C ILE A 11 -26.87 -19.39 -10.01
N LEU A 12 -25.81 -19.42 -10.82
CA LEU A 12 -24.70 -20.35 -10.64
C LEU A 12 -23.76 -19.77 -9.57
N ILE A 13 -23.61 -20.49 -8.47
CA ILE A 13 -22.55 -20.27 -7.48
C ILE A 13 -21.25 -20.70 -8.16
N HIS A 14 -20.54 -19.74 -8.74
CA HIS A 14 -19.20 -19.89 -9.32
C HIS A 14 -19.04 -21.06 -10.31
N GLU A 15 -19.45 -20.85 -11.56
CA GLU A 15 -18.54 -21.25 -12.63
C GLU A 15 -17.52 -20.11 -12.74
N ARG A 16 -16.27 -20.38 -12.37
CA ARG A 16 -15.13 -19.63 -12.93
C ARG A 16 -15.14 -19.90 -14.43
N SER A 17 -16.04 -19.24 -15.16
CA SER A 17 -15.75 -18.92 -16.53
C SER A 17 -14.61 -17.92 -16.44
N LEU A 18 -13.38 -18.44 -16.59
CA LEU A 18 -12.31 -17.65 -17.16
C LEU A 18 -12.94 -17.03 -18.40
N VAL A 19 -13.32 -15.76 -18.32
CA VAL A 19 -13.47 -14.95 -19.50
C VAL A 19 -12.05 -14.86 -20.03
N ILE A 20 -11.68 -15.87 -20.82
CA ILE A 20 -10.52 -15.85 -21.69
C ILE A 20 -10.85 -14.73 -22.67
N SER A 21 -10.43 -13.52 -22.30
CA SER A 21 -10.45 -12.39 -23.21
C SER A 21 -9.69 -12.83 -24.45
N LYS A 22 -10.35 -12.67 -25.60
CA LYS A 22 -9.82 -12.92 -26.93
C LYS A 22 -8.37 -12.41 -27.06
N GLU A 23 -7.52 -13.28 -27.57
CA GLU A 23 -6.05 -13.24 -27.68
C GLU A 23 -5.30 -13.82 -26.48
N GLU A 24 -5.12 -15.14 -26.44
CA GLU A 24 -4.08 -15.77 -25.61
C GLU A 24 -2.72 -15.19 -26.01
N LYS A 25 -2.23 -14.26 -25.21
CA LYS A 25 -0.93 -13.62 -25.39
C LYS A 25 0.15 -14.68 -25.22
N SER A 26 0.87 -15.03 -26.29
CA SER A 26 1.97 -16.00 -26.20
C SER A 26 3.11 -15.46 -25.33
N PHE A 27 3.85 -16.35 -24.67
CA PHE A 27 5.05 -15.98 -23.89
C PHE A 27 6.05 -15.15 -24.70
N SER A 28 6.31 -15.51 -25.96
CA SER A 28 7.21 -14.76 -26.85
C SER A 28 6.73 -13.30 -27.05
N GLN A 29 5.41 -13.12 -27.21
CA GLN A 29 4.81 -11.80 -27.37
C GLN A 29 4.86 -10.99 -26.07
N PHE A 30 4.60 -11.63 -24.93
CA PHE A 30 4.78 -11.04 -23.60
C PHE A 30 6.19 -10.52 -23.38
N ILE A 31 7.21 -11.36 -23.59
CA ILE A 31 8.62 -10.96 -23.46
C ILE A 31 8.98 -9.85 -24.46
N LYS A 32 8.45 -9.90 -25.68
CA LYS A 32 8.69 -8.86 -26.69
C LYS A 32 8.12 -7.50 -26.27
N GLU A 33 6.95 -7.48 -25.65
CA GLU A 33 6.33 -6.26 -25.14
C GLU A 33 7.10 -5.69 -23.95
N LYS A 34 7.42 -6.52 -22.95
CA LYS A 34 8.19 -6.08 -21.78
C LYS A 34 9.57 -5.54 -22.14
N ARG A 35 10.25 -6.17 -23.11
CA ARG A 35 11.52 -5.65 -23.65
C ARG A 35 11.44 -4.26 -24.28
N LYS A 36 10.26 -3.81 -24.74
CA LYS A 36 10.08 -2.46 -25.29
C LYS A 36 10.00 -1.40 -24.19
N LEU A 37 9.65 -1.80 -22.98
CA LEU A 37 9.53 -0.91 -21.82
C LEU A 37 10.91 -0.70 -21.16
N GLU A 38 11.80 -1.69 -21.24
CA GLU A 38 13.13 -1.61 -20.68
C GLU A 38 14.17 -0.92 -21.60
N LYS A 39 14.98 -0.04 -21.00
CA LYS A 39 16.09 0.67 -21.68
C LYS A 39 17.33 -0.22 -21.74
N GLY A 40 17.91 -0.37 -22.93
CA GLY A 40 19.17 -1.09 -23.15
C GLY A 40 20.42 -0.27 -22.79
N GLN A 41 21.59 -0.86 -23.01
CA GLN A 41 22.91 -0.25 -22.71
C GLN A 41 23.16 1.12 -23.36
N SER A 42 22.44 1.43 -24.44
CA SER A 42 22.34 2.79 -24.97
C SER A 42 21.01 3.35 -24.49
N ASN A 43 21.03 4.37 -23.61
CA ASN A 43 19.88 4.98 -22.92
C ASN A 43 18.70 5.42 -23.83
N ASN A 44 18.79 5.24 -25.16
CA ASN A 44 17.80 5.57 -26.18
C ASN A 44 17.28 4.38 -27.00
N LYS A 45 17.63 3.11 -26.70
CA LYS A 45 17.13 1.94 -27.44
C LYS A 45 16.65 0.82 -26.51
N ASN A 46 15.52 0.21 -26.88
CA ASN A 46 14.92 -0.94 -26.20
C ASN A 46 15.87 -2.15 -26.20
N ILE A 47 15.82 -2.98 -25.15
CA ILE A 47 16.66 -4.18 -25.03
C ILE A 47 16.44 -5.13 -26.22
N THR A 48 17.53 -5.54 -26.87
CA THR A 48 17.47 -6.51 -27.97
C THR A 48 17.39 -7.96 -27.47
N THR A 49 16.91 -8.89 -28.31
CA THR A 49 16.81 -10.31 -27.94
C THR A 49 18.20 -10.89 -27.65
N ARG A 50 19.20 -10.40 -28.40
CA ARG A 50 20.61 -10.80 -28.28
C ARG A 50 21.24 -10.25 -27.00
N GLU A 51 20.93 -9.00 -26.65
CA GLU A 51 21.36 -8.42 -25.37
C GLU A 51 20.78 -9.20 -24.19
N LEU A 52 19.48 -9.52 -24.22
CA LEU A 52 18.85 -10.32 -23.18
C LEU A 52 19.46 -11.73 -23.06
N ALA A 53 19.72 -12.40 -24.19
CA ALA A 53 20.42 -13.69 -24.19
C ALA A 53 21.82 -13.60 -23.55
N SER A 54 22.55 -12.52 -23.85
CA SER A 54 23.88 -12.26 -23.30
C SER A 54 23.86 -12.05 -21.79
N ARG A 55 22.83 -11.37 -21.24
CA ARG A 55 22.68 -11.18 -19.78
C ARG A 55 22.50 -12.50 -19.03
N LEU A 56 21.99 -13.52 -19.70
CA LEU A 56 21.72 -14.84 -19.14
C LEU A 56 22.83 -15.86 -19.48
N SER A 57 23.86 -15.44 -20.22
CA SER A 57 24.89 -16.33 -20.77
C SER A 57 24.31 -17.51 -21.59
N ILE A 58 23.19 -17.29 -22.27
CA ILE A 58 22.56 -18.28 -23.17
C ILE A 58 22.94 -17.94 -24.62
N ASP A 59 23.30 -18.95 -25.40
CA ASP A 59 23.48 -18.78 -26.85
C ASP A 59 22.21 -18.21 -27.49
N TYR A 60 22.37 -17.24 -28.39
CA TYR A 60 21.26 -16.49 -28.99
C TYR A 60 20.24 -17.39 -29.70
N GLU A 61 20.70 -18.41 -30.44
CA GLU A 61 19.79 -19.32 -31.14
C GLU A 61 19.03 -20.24 -30.18
N MET A 62 19.71 -20.73 -29.14
CA MET A 62 19.06 -21.47 -28.07
C MET A 62 18.01 -20.61 -27.35
N PHE A 63 18.36 -19.37 -27.01
CA PHE A 63 17.47 -18.40 -26.38
C PHE A 63 16.22 -18.12 -27.22
N ARG A 64 16.40 -17.88 -28.53
CA ARG A 64 15.29 -17.68 -29.48
C ARG A 64 14.37 -18.90 -29.55
N LYS A 65 14.92 -20.12 -29.48
CA LYS A 65 14.12 -21.36 -29.46
C LYS A 65 13.34 -21.54 -28.15
N ILE A 66 13.90 -21.10 -27.02
CA ILE A 66 13.22 -21.09 -25.72
C ILE A 66 12.04 -20.10 -25.76
N LEU A 67 12.26 -18.85 -26.19
CA LEU A 67 11.22 -17.81 -26.24
C LEU A 67 10.04 -18.20 -27.14
N ASN A 68 10.33 -18.75 -28.33
CA ASN A 68 9.30 -19.14 -29.29
C ASN A 68 8.71 -20.54 -29.01
N MET A 69 9.11 -21.18 -27.90
CA MET A 69 8.69 -22.55 -27.54
C MET A 69 8.99 -23.62 -28.59
N ASN A 70 9.95 -23.38 -29.49
CA ASN A 70 10.45 -24.37 -30.46
C ASN A 70 11.32 -25.44 -29.80
N LYS A 71 11.99 -25.08 -28.69
CA LYS A 71 12.72 -26.02 -27.83
C LYS A 71 12.46 -25.60 -26.37
N PRO A 72 11.29 -25.97 -25.81
CA PRO A 72 10.89 -25.51 -24.50
C PRO A 72 11.83 -26.07 -23.43
N THR A 73 12.13 -25.24 -22.43
CA THR A 73 12.89 -25.68 -21.25
C THR A 73 11.92 -26.15 -20.17
N LYS A 74 12.29 -27.19 -19.41
CA LYS A 74 11.57 -27.58 -18.19
C LYS A 74 12.10 -26.85 -16.95
N LYS A 75 13.18 -26.08 -17.10
CA LYS A 75 13.84 -25.38 -16.00
C LYS A 75 13.09 -24.10 -15.69
N ARG A 76 12.32 -24.11 -14.59
CA ARG A 76 11.56 -22.96 -14.08
C ARG A 76 12.45 -21.75 -13.83
N ASP A 77 13.62 -21.98 -13.25
CA ASP A 77 14.63 -20.95 -12.97
C ASP A 77 15.13 -20.23 -14.22
N CYS A 78 15.11 -20.87 -15.40
CA CYS A 78 15.43 -20.20 -16.67
C CYS A 78 14.39 -19.13 -17.00
N ILE A 79 13.11 -19.35 -16.71
CA ILE A 79 12.04 -18.38 -16.96
C ILE A 79 12.10 -17.26 -15.93
N ILE A 80 12.34 -17.59 -14.67
CA ILE A 80 12.57 -16.60 -13.60
C ILE A 80 13.77 -15.71 -13.93
N ALA A 81 14.88 -16.29 -14.38
CA ALA A 81 16.07 -15.54 -14.78
C ALA A 81 15.79 -14.58 -15.96
N ILE A 82 15.00 -15.02 -16.95
CA ILE A 82 14.56 -14.16 -18.05
C ILE A 82 13.79 -12.94 -17.53
N CYS A 83 12.87 -13.16 -16.59
CA CYS A 83 12.07 -12.11 -15.97
C CYS A 83 12.94 -11.16 -15.14
N ALA A 84 13.85 -11.69 -14.33
CA ALA A 84 14.81 -10.91 -13.54
C ALA A 84 15.75 -10.06 -14.44
N ALA A 85 16.22 -10.61 -15.56
CA ALA A 85 17.05 -9.88 -16.52
C ALA A 85 16.30 -8.76 -17.25
N LEU A 86 14.96 -8.81 -17.23
CA LEU A 86 14.02 -7.81 -17.71
C LEU A 86 13.45 -6.92 -16.60
N ARG A 87 13.88 -7.11 -15.34
CA ARG A 87 13.40 -6.35 -14.19
C ARG A 87 11.89 -6.41 -14.01
N LEU A 88 11.31 -7.58 -14.27
CA LEU A 88 9.91 -7.82 -14.00
C LEU A 88 9.70 -8.08 -12.51
N ASP A 89 8.57 -7.62 -11.99
CA ASP A 89 8.19 -7.89 -10.61
C ASP A 89 7.67 -9.34 -10.43
N SER A 90 7.24 -9.66 -9.21
CA SER A 90 6.77 -11.01 -8.88
C SER A 90 5.43 -11.37 -9.57
N GLU A 91 4.55 -10.40 -9.82
CA GLU A 91 3.26 -10.62 -10.49
C GLU A 91 3.46 -10.89 -11.98
N GLU A 92 4.27 -10.05 -12.63
CA GLU A 92 4.65 -10.20 -14.04
C GLU A 92 5.44 -11.50 -14.26
N THR A 93 6.28 -11.90 -13.31
CA THR A 93 6.99 -13.19 -13.36
C THR A 93 6.02 -14.36 -13.24
N ASN A 94 5.00 -14.26 -12.39
CA ASN A 94 3.95 -15.28 -12.28
C ASN A 94 3.11 -15.39 -13.57
N GLU A 95 2.76 -14.26 -14.20
CA GLU A 95 2.13 -14.27 -15.53
C GLU A 95 3.03 -14.98 -16.55
N ALA A 96 4.32 -14.66 -16.57
CA ALA A 96 5.28 -15.27 -17.48
C ALA A 96 5.41 -16.80 -17.28
N LEU A 97 5.40 -17.27 -16.03
CA LEU A 97 5.43 -18.70 -15.68
C LEU A 97 4.15 -19.42 -16.14
N LEU A 98 2.98 -18.80 -15.97
CA LEU A 98 1.71 -19.35 -16.45
C LEU A 98 1.68 -19.44 -17.99
N LEU A 99 2.12 -18.39 -18.68
CA LEU A 99 2.23 -18.36 -20.14
C LEU A 99 3.23 -19.39 -20.68
N TYR A 100 4.23 -19.79 -19.88
CA TYR A 100 5.25 -20.75 -20.27
C TYR A 100 4.93 -22.15 -19.74
N GLN A 101 4.08 -22.90 -20.46
CA GLN A 101 3.70 -24.27 -20.13
C GLN A 101 3.03 -24.43 -18.74
N TYR A 102 2.34 -23.41 -18.23
CA TYR A 102 1.66 -23.45 -16.93
C TYR A 102 2.60 -23.87 -15.79
N MET A 103 3.83 -23.33 -15.79
CA MET A 103 4.78 -23.61 -14.72
C MET A 103 4.24 -23.11 -13.37
N PRO A 104 4.58 -23.78 -12.25
CA PRO A 104 4.20 -23.33 -10.93
C PRO A 104 4.63 -21.88 -10.67
N THR A 105 3.70 -21.04 -10.24
CA THR A 105 3.94 -19.65 -9.81
C THR A 105 4.84 -19.62 -8.56
N LEU A 106 5.49 -18.49 -8.30
CA LEU A 106 6.26 -18.24 -7.08
C LEU A 106 5.35 -18.41 -5.86
N ASP A 107 5.78 -19.24 -4.90
CA ASP A 107 5.02 -19.54 -3.69
C ASP A 107 5.68 -18.88 -2.48
N THR A 108 4.96 -17.99 -1.80
CA THR A 108 5.45 -17.32 -0.58
C THR A 108 5.64 -18.27 0.60
N ASN A 109 5.03 -19.47 0.56
CA ASN A 109 5.26 -20.51 1.57
C ASN A 109 6.56 -21.30 1.32
N ASN A 110 7.14 -21.18 0.12
CA ASN A 110 8.42 -21.78 -0.21
C ASN A 110 9.55 -20.77 0.11
N PRO A 111 10.44 -21.05 1.08
CA PRO A 111 11.46 -20.09 1.50
C PRO A 111 12.44 -19.62 0.41
N ARG A 112 12.68 -20.43 -0.63
CA ARG A 112 13.52 -20.05 -1.77
C ARG A 112 12.77 -19.11 -2.71
N ASP A 113 11.52 -19.44 -3.04
CA ASP A 113 10.68 -18.59 -3.88
C ASP A 113 10.38 -17.26 -3.18
N ASP A 114 10.22 -17.27 -1.86
CA ASP A 114 10.05 -16.08 -1.04
C ASP A 114 11.25 -15.12 -1.18
N LEU A 115 12.48 -15.66 -1.12
CA LEU A 115 13.69 -14.89 -1.41
C LEU A 115 13.77 -14.41 -2.86
N LEU A 116 13.32 -15.22 -3.83
CA LEU A 116 13.27 -14.79 -5.23
C LEU A 116 12.28 -13.64 -5.44
N ILE A 117 11.12 -13.66 -4.77
CA ILE A 117 10.17 -12.56 -4.77
C ILE A 117 10.82 -11.29 -4.22
N GLU A 118 11.53 -11.38 -3.07
CA GLU A 118 12.27 -10.24 -2.51
C GLU A 118 13.26 -9.64 -3.50
N ILE A 119 14.02 -10.49 -4.19
CA ILE A 119 15.00 -10.08 -5.18
C ILE A 119 14.34 -9.39 -6.37
N LEU A 120 13.24 -9.95 -6.90
CA LEU A 120 12.52 -9.39 -8.04
C LEU A 120 11.91 -8.01 -7.73
N GLU A 121 11.34 -7.83 -6.53
CA GLU A 121 10.79 -6.53 -6.11
C GLU A 121 11.91 -5.48 -5.89
N GLU A 122 13.07 -5.88 -5.35
CA GLU A 122 14.22 -4.98 -5.18
C GLU A 122 14.74 -4.47 -6.53
N GLN A 123 14.76 -5.32 -7.56
CA GLN A 123 15.30 -4.99 -8.88
C GLN A 123 14.63 -3.78 -9.55
N LEU A 124 13.41 -3.43 -9.13
CA LEU A 124 12.71 -2.23 -9.59
C LEU A 124 13.43 -0.94 -9.18
N SER A 125 14.08 -0.95 -8.02
CA SER A 125 14.83 0.21 -7.48
C SER A 125 16.35 0.04 -7.65
N ASN A 126 16.85 -1.19 -7.52
CA ASN A 126 18.27 -1.51 -7.56
C ASN A 126 18.55 -2.67 -8.54
N PRO A 127 18.91 -2.37 -9.80
CA PRO A 127 19.11 -3.40 -10.81
C PRO A 127 20.25 -4.39 -10.49
N LEU A 128 19.91 -5.66 -10.30
CA LEU A 128 20.85 -6.75 -10.03
C LEU A 128 21.20 -7.54 -11.28
N ARG A 129 22.44 -8.03 -11.40
CA ARG A 129 22.83 -9.02 -12.42
C ARG A 129 22.52 -10.43 -11.94
N ILE A 130 22.47 -11.40 -12.85
CA ILE A 130 22.22 -12.80 -12.51
C ILE A 130 23.28 -13.34 -11.55
N GLU A 131 24.53 -12.91 -11.70
CA GLU A 131 25.60 -13.28 -10.78
C GLU A 131 25.31 -12.80 -9.36
N ASP A 132 24.81 -11.57 -9.19
CA ASP A 132 24.47 -11.00 -7.88
C ASP A 132 23.30 -11.75 -7.24
N ILE A 133 22.28 -12.12 -8.05
CA ILE A 133 21.16 -12.96 -7.60
C ILE A 133 21.65 -14.32 -7.12
N ASN A 134 22.52 -14.98 -7.90
CA ASN A 134 23.09 -16.27 -7.53
C ASN A 134 23.92 -16.18 -6.24
N GLN A 135 24.72 -15.12 -6.06
CA GLN A 135 25.44 -14.90 -4.81
C GLN A 135 24.50 -14.74 -3.62
N ARG A 136 23.37 -14.04 -3.78
CA ARG A 136 22.37 -13.90 -2.72
C ARG A 136 21.66 -15.22 -2.40
N LEU A 137 21.35 -16.04 -3.41
CA LEU A 137 20.81 -17.39 -3.19
C LEU A 137 21.79 -18.24 -2.39
N ILE A 138 23.05 -18.31 -2.81
CA ILE A 138 24.11 -19.07 -2.12
C ILE A 138 24.28 -18.59 -0.69
N ARG A 139 24.36 -17.28 -0.48
CA ARG A 139 24.51 -16.65 0.86
C ARG A 139 23.39 -17.05 1.82
N ASN A 140 22.18 -17.25 1.29
CA ASN A 140 21.01 -17.69 2.04
C ASN A 140 20.84 -19.22 2.08
N GLY A 141 21.83 -19.99 1.63
CA GLY A 141 21.83 -21.46 1.68
C GLY A 141 21.05 -22.16 0.56
N TYR A 142 20.71 -21.44 -0.51
CA TYR A 142 19.98 -21.98 -1.66
C TYR A 142 20.89 -22.20 -2.89
N PRO A 143 20.54 -23.16 -3.77
CA PRO A 143 21.24 -23.33 -5.02
C PRO A 143 21.00 -22.13 -5.96
N GLU A 144 22.01 -21.86 -6.78
CA GLU A 144 21.96 -20.92 -7.90
C GLU A 144 20.76 -21.20 -8.83
N LEU A 145 20.39 -20.21 -9.64
CA LEU A 145 19.37 -20.39 -10.68
C LEU A 145 19.81 -21.44 -11.70
N ASP A 146 19.00 -22.49 -11.85
CA ASP A 146 19.21 -23.52 -12.87
C ASP A 146 18.74 -23.04 -14.25
N ILE A 147 19.60 -22.32 -14.98
CA ILE A 147 19.24 -21.68 -16.25
C ILE A 147 19.49 -22.62 -17.44
N ILE A 148 20.71 -23.11 -17.61
CA ILE A 148 21.10 -24.01 -18.71
C ILE A 148 22.15 -25.03 -18.25
N ASP A 149 22.10 -26.24 -18.83
CA ASP A 149 23.16 -27.23 -18.65
C ASP A 149 24.39 -26.79 -19.46
N HIS A 150 25.35 -26.17 -18.79
CA HIS A 150 26.68 -26.02 -19.37
C HIS A 150 27.34 -27.41 -19.42
N ARG A 151 27.98 -27.78 -20.54
CA ARG A 151 28.99 -28.86 -20.49
C ARG A 151 29.99 -28.52 -19.39
N PRO A 152 30.58 -29.50 -18.69
CA PRO A 152 31.60 -29.24 -17.69
C PRO A 152 32.83 -28.66 -18.40
N ILE A 153 32.78 -27.35 -18.63
CA ILE A 153 33.97 -26.53 -18.72
C ILE A 153 34.45 -26.55 -17.28
N GLU A 154 35.70 -26.96 -17.06
CA GLU A 154 36.42 -26.63 -15.83
C GLU A 154 36.31 -25.11 -15.68
N LYS A 155 35.25 -24.64 -15.02
CA LYS A 155 35.20 -23.30 -14.49
C LYS A 155 36.36 -23.31 -13.51
N ALA A 156 37.50 -22.73 -13.89
CA ALA A 156 38.52 -22.30 -12.94
C ALA A 156 37.72 -21.67 -11.83
N ALA A 157 37.69 -22.34 -10.65
CA ALA A 157 36.69 -22.17 -9.62
C ALA A 157 36.31 -20.70 -9.59
N SER A 158 35.14 -20.35 -10.17
CA SER A 158 34.72 -18.96 -10.30
C SER A 158 34.93 -18.40 -8.92
N GLU A 159 35.91 -17.50 -8.77
CA GLU A 159 36.48 -17.15 -7.47
C GLU A 159 35.32 -17.10 -6.51
N ARG A 160 35.21 -18.12 -5.66
CA ARG A 160 34.23 -18.07 -4.59
C ARG A 160 34.75 -16.88 -3.83
N LYS A 161 34.15 -15.72 -4.06
CA LYS A 161 34.20 -14.65 -3.08
C LYS A 161 33.45 -15.26 -1.93
N ASP A 162 34.16 -16.10 -1.16
CA ASP A 162 33.81 -16.42 0.20
C ASP A 162 33.65 -15.04 0.81
N SER A 163 32.40 -14.59 0.91
CA SER A 163 32.14 -13.37 1.63
C SER A 163 32.76 -13.62 3.00
N PRO A 164 33.65 -12.74 3.50
CA PRO A 164 34.31 -12.95 4.79
C PRO A 164 33.31 -13.06 5.95
N LEU A 165 32.04 -12.71 5.67
CA LEU A 165 30.93 -12.69 6.59
C LEU A 165 29.93 -13.81 6.27
N LYS A 166 29.83 -14.74 7.20
CA LYS A 166 28.85 -15.82 7.20
C LYS A 166 27.51 -15.34 7.75
N LEU A 167 26.43 -15.57 7.00
CA LEU A 167 25.08 -15.29 7.46
C LEU A 167 24.66 -16.32 8.52
N ILE A 168 24.37 -15.86 9.73
CA ILE A 168 23.88 -16.70 10.83
C ILE A 168 22.36 -16.71 10.87
N LYS A 169 21.76 -15.52 10.77
CA LYS A 169 20.31 -15.33 10.85
C LYS A 169 19.93 -14.03 10.17
N LYS A 170 18.75 -14.02 9.55
CA LYS A 170 18.05 -12.79 9.20
C LYS A 170 16.59 -12.90 9.62
N GLN A 171 15.97 -11.79 9.94
CA GLN A 171 14.54 -11.74 10.25
C GLN A 171 13.97 -10.36 9.93
N VAL A 172 12.67 -10.30 9.74
CA VAL A 172 11.92 -9.04 9.70
C VAL A 172 10.83 -9.10 10.76
N ARG A 173 10.58 -7.97 11.41
CA ARG A 173 9.55 -7.83 12.45
C ARG A 173 8.78 -6.55 12.27
N THR A 174 7.50 -6.62 12.53
CA THR A 174 6.61 -5.46 12.70
C THR A 174 6.44 -5.24 14.20
N PHE A 175 6.65 -4.02 14.67
CA PHE A 175 6.44 -3.70 16.08
C PHE A 175 4.94 -3.66 16.38
N SER A 176 4.47 -4.63 17.16
CA SER A 176 3.07 -4.70 17.60
C SER A 176 2.74 -3.69 18.69
N ASP A 177 3.73 -3.20 19.42
CA ASP A 177 3.55 -2.26 20.53
C ASP A 177 2.87 -0.98 20.03
N ASP A 178 3.33 -0.43 18.90
CA ASP A 178 2.74 0.73 18.23
C ASP A 178 1.31 0.46 17.74
N LEU A 179 0.94 -0.80 17.50
CA LEU A 179 -0.41 -1.22 17.13
C LEU A 179 -1.30 -1.44 18.36
N PHE A 180 -0.71 -1.78 19.51
CA PHE A 180 -1.41 -2.10 20.75
C PHE A 180 -1.79 -0.84 21.54
N PHE A 181 -0.89 0.15 21.58
CA PHE A 181 -1.16 1.45 22.20
C PHE A 181 -2.15 2.30 21.41
N GLY A 182 -2.55 1.82 20.23
CA GLY A 182 -3.74 2.28 19.52
C GLY A 182 -3.60 3.68 18.95
N ASN A 183 -4.72 4.39 18.92
CA ASN A 183 -4.79 5.72 18.36
C ASN A 183 -4.31 6.77 19.35
N GLN A 184 -3.02 7.11 19.30
CA GLN A 184 -2.38 8.03 20.25
C GLN A 184 -3.10 9.38 20.38
N TYR A 185 -3.70 9.87 19.29
CA TYR A 185 -4.38 11.16 19.27
C TYR A 185 -5.89 11.06 19.51
N GLU A 186 -6.46 9.85 19.66
CA GLU A 186 -7.92 9.66 19.74
C GLU A 186 -8.72 10.33 18.60
N SER A 187 -8.08 10.55 17.44
CA SER A 187 -8.63 11.22 16.25
C SER A 187 -9.07 10.24 15.17
N LEU A 188 -10.22 10.45 14.52
CA LEU A 188 -10.61 9.59 13.39
C LEU A 188 -9.56 9.62 12.26
N ASP A 189 -8.88 10.75 12.02
CA ASP A 189 -7.92 10.91 10.93
C ASP A 189 -6.59 10.16 11.10
N THR A 190 -6.29 9.71 12.32
CA THR A 190 -5.07 8.93 12.62
C THR A 190 -5.40 7.49 12.97
N GLN A 191 -6.68 7.13 13.20
CA GLN A 191 -7.09 5.78 13.55
C GLN A 191 -6.50 4.67 12.64
N TYR A 192 -6.37 4.95 11.34
CA TYR A 192 -5.82 4.04 10.33
C TYR A 192 -4.55 4.60 9.70
N ASP A 193 -3.74 5.35 10.45
CA ASP A 193 -2.50 5.92 9.95
C ASP A 193 -1.50 4.84 9.53
N THR A 194 -0.97 5.02 8.33
CA THR A 194 -0.01 4.14 7.66
C THR A 194 1.35 4.18 8.33
N LEU A 195 1.68 5.27 9.04
CA LEU A 195 2.98 5.44 9.71
C LEU A 195 3.14 4.58 10.98
N ARG A 196 2.05 3.97 11.48
CA ARG A 196 2.07 3.09 12.66
C ARG A 196 2.76 1.76 12.42
N TYR A 197 2.97 1.37 11.16
CA TYR A 197 3.52 0.08 10.79
C TYR A 197 5.05 0.12 10.72
N ARG A 198 5.70 0.23 11.88
CA ARG A 198 7.16 0.19 11.95
C ARG A 198 7.66 -1.22 11.67
N CYS A 199 8.31 -1.40 10.53
CA CYS A 199 8.94 -2.66 10.14
C CYS A 199 10.46 -2.52 10.21
N VAL A 200 11.12 -3.45 10.89
CA VAL A 200 12.59 -3.51 11.01
C VAL A 200 13.08 -4.87 10.57
N ALA A 201 14.10 -4.85 9.71
CA ALA A 201 14.80 -6.04 9.27
C ALA A 201 16.18 -6.09 9.94
N ASP A 202 16.52 -7.24 10.51
CA ASP A 202 17.77 -7.50 11.24
C ASP A 202 18.55 -8.65 10.56
N MET A 203 19.88 -8.54 10.52
CA MET A 203 20.77 -9.59 10.02
C MET A 203 22.00 -9.77 10.92
N TRP A 204 22.24 -11.01 11.33
CA TRP A 204 23.42 -11.42 12.09
C TRP A 204 24.45 -12.07 11.19
N LEU A 205 25.65 -11.49 11.19
CA LEU A 205 26.80 -11.96 10.43
C LEU A 205 27.95 -12.34 11.37
N GLU A 206 28.69 -13.40 11.02
CA GLU A 206 29.92 -13.80 11.72
C GLU A 206 31.12 -13.65 10.79
N ASP A 207 32.14 -12.96 11.28
CA ASP A 207 33.46 -12.87 10.67
C ASP A 207 34.40 -13.83 11.39
N GLU A 208 34.51 -15.04 10.84
CA GLU A 208 35.34 -16.10 11.43
C GLU A 208 36.83 -15.71 11.47
N PHE A 209 37.30 -14.89 10.51
CA PHE A 209 38.68 -14.44 10.42
C PHE A 209 39.04 -13.44 11.51
N ASN A 210 38.21 -12.41 11.69
CA ASN A 210 38.45 -11.36 12.68
C ASN A 210 37.82 -11.66 14.05
N LYS A 211 37.15 -12.82 14.21
CA LYS A 211 36.42 -13.24 15.43
C LYS A 211 35.41 -12.18 15.91
N LYS A 212 34.73 -11.52 14.96
CA LYS A 212 33.71 -10.51 15.24
C LYS A 212 32.35 -11.01 14.80
N SER A 213 31.30 -10.51 15.44
CA SER A 213 29.94 -10.68 14.95
C SER A 213 29.31 -9.32 14.73
N TYR A 214 28.43 -9.22 13.75
CA TYR A 214 27.73 -7.98 13.41
C TYR A 214 26.23 -8.21 13.44
N ASN A 215 25.48 -7.28 14.03
CA ASN A 215 24.03 -7.18 13.83
C ASN A 215 23.74 -5.94 13.00
N LEU A 216 23.22 -6.13 11.79
CA LEU A 216 22.79 -5.08 10.89
C LEU A 216 21.30 -4.87 11.06
N SER A 217 20.85 -3.62 11.13
CA SER A 217 19.43 -3.27 11.29
C SER A 217 19.06 -2.13 10.35
N THR A 218 17.91 -2.26 9.70
CA THR A 218 17.27 -1.18 8.93
C THR A 218 15.76 -1.15 9.13
N GLY A 219 15.20 0.05 9.16
CA GLY A 219 13.77 0.29 9.31
C GLY A 219 13.13 0.93 8.06
N THR A 220 11.81 1.05 8.10
CA THR A 220 11.05 1.83 7.10
C THR A 220 11.33 3.34 7.17
N ASP A 221 11.96 3.80 8.25
CA ASP A 221 12.45 5.17 8.44
C ASP A 221 13.72 5.49 7.62
N GLY A 222 14.28 4.50 6.91
CA GLY A 222 15.51 4.67 6.13
C GLY A 222 16.77 4.73 7.00
N SER A 223 16.69 4.30 8.27
CA SER A 223 17.88 4.17 9.12
C SER A 223 18.70 2.94 8.73
N TYR A 224 20.04 3.09 8.73
CA TYR A 224 20.98 1.99 8.53
C TYR A 224 21.94 1.96 9.70
N SER A 225 21.96 0.87 10.45
CA SER A 225 22.86 0.74 11.61
C SER A 225 23.49 -0.63 11.69
N HIS A 226 24.69 -0.70 12.25
CA HIS A 226 25.26 -1.96 12.67
C HIS A 226 25.85 -1.89 14.07
N TYR A 227 25.75 -3.03 14.75
CA TYR A 227 26.33 -3.28 16.07
C TYR A 227 27.45 -4.29 15.89
N THR A 228 28.65 -3.97 16.38
CA THR A 228 29.78 -4.91 16.41
C THR A 228 29.85 -5.58 17.78
N TYR A 229 29.95 -6.90 17.77
CA TYR A 229 30.12 -7.73 18.96
C TYR A 229 31.49 -8.40 18.96
N SER A 230 32.15 -8.39 20.12
CA SER A 230 33.31 -9.24 20.39
C SER A 230 32.91 -10.35 21.36
N LYS A 231 33.56 -11.53 21.26
CA LYS A 231 33.30 -12.66 22.16
C LYS A 231 33.63 -12.37 23.64
N GLU A 232 34.39 -11.32 23.92
CA GLU A 232 34.94 -11.02 25.25
C GLU A 232 34.27 -9.81 25.93
N GLU A 233 33.78 -8.81 25.19
CA GLU A 233 33.33 -7.52 25.75
C GLU A 233 31.84 -7.17 25.48
N GLY A 234 31.10 -7.98 24.72
CA GLY A 234 29.71 -7.68 24.38
C GLY A 234 29.59 -6.71 23.19
N ILE A 235 28.77 -5.67 23.29
CA ILE A 235 28.63 -4.64 22.23
C ILE A 235 29.83 -3.71 22.31
N ASN A 236 30.64 -3.71 21.24
CA ASN A 236 31.88 -2.93 21.18
C ASN A 236 31.72 -1.60 20.44
N ASP A 237 30.85 -1.53 19.43
CA ASP A 237 30.71 -0.34 18.56
C ASP A 237 29.31 -0.29 17.93
N ILE A 238 28.79 0.92 17.73
CA ILE A 238 27.53 1.20 17.03
C ILE A 238 27.80 2.25 15.97
N LYS A 239 27.48 1.95 14.71
CA LYS A 239 27.60 2.89 13.61
C LYS A 239 26.29 3.03 12.87
N THR A 240 25.95 4.27 12.54
CA THR A 240 24.81 4.63 11.71
C THR A 240 25.29 5.21 10.39
N TYR A 241 24.54 4.94 9.33
CA TYR A 241 24.81 5.44 7.98
C TYR A 241 23.58 6.16 7.46
N LYS A 242 23.80 7.16 6.61
CA LYS A 242 22.69 7.83 5.91
C LYS A 242 22.25 7.04 4.69
N THR A 243 23.18 6.30 4.08
CA THR A 243 22.92 5.49 2.90
C THR A 243 23.66 4.16 2.97
N PRO A 244 23.15 3.09 2.31
CA PRO A 244 23.83 1.79 2.30
C PRO A 244 25.21 1.86 1.64
N TYR A 245 25.44 2.82 0.73
CA TYR A 245 26.70 2.98 0.00
C TYR A 245 27.88 3.42 0.87
N GLU A 246 27.61 4.07 2.01
CA GLU A 246 28.64 4.47 2.98
C GLU A 246 29.18 3.29 3.80
N SER A 247 28.45 2.17 3.81
CA SER A 247 28.70 1.04 4.72
C SER A 247 29.76 0.03 4.23
N SER A 248 30.47 0.35 3.13
CA SER A 248 31.54 -0.47 2.54
C SER A 248 31.12 -1.95 2.36
N ILE A 249 31.61 -2.85 3.21
CA ILE A 249 31.37 -4.30 3.12
C ILE A 249 29.92 -4.69 3.42
N PHE A 250 29.15 -3.82 4.07
CA PHE A 250 27.76 -4.10 4.45
C PHE A 250 26.74 -3.63 3.41
N LYS A 251 27.17 -2.98 2.34
CA LYS A 251 26.28 -2.37 1.34
C LYS A 251 25.23 -3.38 0.84
N ASP A 252 25.66 -4.53 0.34
CA ASP A 252 24.76 -5.52 -0.26
C ASP A 252 23.89 -6.25 0.77
N TYR A 253 24.25 -6.17 2.05
CA TYR A 253 23.46 -6.70 3.16
C TYR A 253 22.38 -5.71 3.58
N PHE A 254 22.70 -4.42 3.62
CA PHE A 254 21.71 -3.37 3.88
C PHE A 254 20.68 -3.25 2.76
N LEU A 255 21.09 -3.40 1.49
CA LEU A 255 20.14 -3.43 0.36
C LEU A 255 19.17 -4.62 0.49
N GLU A 256 19.67 -5.80 0.86
CA GLU A 256 18.81 -6.96 1.13
C GLU A 256 17.85 -6.70 2.30
N LEU A 257 18.34 -6.13 3.41
CA LEU A 257 17.51 -5.79 4.56
C LEU A 257 16.47 -4.71 4.26
N GLU A 258 16.81 -3.71 3.45
CA GLU A 258 15.90 -2.64 3.02
C GLU A 258 14.76 -3.22 2.16
N ALA A 259 15.07 -4.16 1.26
CA ALA A 259 14.06 -4.87 0.49
C ALA A 259 13.12 -5.68 1.40
N MET A 260 13.68 -6.38 2.40
CA MET A 260 12.89 -7.14 3.38
C MET A 260 11.96 -6.23 4.21
N SER A 261 12.45 -5.10 4.71
CA SER A 261 11.64 -4.17 5.52
C SER A 261 10.52 -3.53 4.69
N LYS A 262 10.82 -3.10 3.45
CA LYS A 262 9.81 -2.56 2.52
C LYS A 262 8.75 -3.59 2.14
N ARG A 263 9.14 -4.85 1.95
CA ARG A 263 8.21 -5.93 1.63
C ARG A 263 7.25 -6.21 2.79
N GLU A 264 7.76 -6.31 4.02
CA GLU A 264 6.90 -6.50 5.19
C GLU A 264 5.98 -5.28 5.39
N HIS A 265 6.49 -4.06 5.17
CA HIS A 265 5.67 -2.85 5.21
C HIS A 265 4.55 -2.88 4.17
N LYS A 266 4.84 -3.22 2.90
CA LYS A 266 3.83 -3.38 1.83
C LYS A 266 2.77 -4.41 2.21
N LYS A 267 3.17 -5.52 2.84
CA LYS A 267 2.24 -6.52 3.38
C LYS A 267 1.37 -5.96 4.49
N MET A 268 1.93 -5.22 5.46
CA MET A 268 1.13 -4.57 6.51
C MET A 268 0.14 -3.55 5.93
N LEU A 269 0.57 -2.74 4.97
CA LEU A 269 -0.31 -1.82 4.25
C LEU A 269 -1.41 -2.57 3.48
N SER A 270 -1.12 -3.73 2.89
CA SER A 270 -2.15 -4.54 2.21
C SER A 270 -3.22 -5.05 3.18
N ILE A 271 -2.83 -5.41 4.41
CA ILE A 271 -3.76 -5.78 5.48
C ILE A 271 -4.61 -4.57 5.85
N LEU A 272 -3.97 -3.41 6.05
CA LEU A 272 -4.65 -2.15 6.34
C LEU A 272 -5.61 -1.75 5.21
N ASN A 273 -5.28 -2.00 3.95
CA ASN A 273 -6.15 -1.61 2.84
C ASN A 273 -7.47 -2.40 2.82
N ASP A 274 -7.50 -3.58 3.42
CA ASP A 274 -8.65 -4.50 3.36
C ASP A 274 -9.49 -4.52 4.66
N THR A 275 -10.73 -4.03 4.57
CA THR A 275 -11.70 -4.01 5.70
C THR A 275 -12.04 -5.38 6.22
N LYS A 276 -11.82 -6.45 5.44
CA LYS A 276 -11.99 -7.83 5.90
C LYS A 276 -11.10 -8.18 7.10
N ASN A 277 -10.07 -7.37 7.39
CA ASN A 277 -9.21 -7.56 8.56
C ASN A 277 -9.70 -6.81 9.82
N TYR A 278 -10.73 -5.96 9.72
CA TYR A 278 -11.13 -5.01 10.78
C TYR A 278 -12.59 -5.14 11.24
N GLN A 279 -13.34 -6.13 10.75
CA GLN A 279 -14.81 -6.25 10.88
C GLN A 279 -15.60 -5.07 10.29
N VAL A 280 -15.49 -3.89 10.90
CA VAL A 280 -16.12 -2.62 10.50
C VAL A 280 -15.09 -1.50 10.66
N ARG A 281 -15.03 -0.60 9.69
CA ARG A 281 -14.23 0.63 9.77
C ARG A 281 -15.09 1.85 9.53
N ILE A 282 -14.86 2.92 10.28
CA ILE A 282 -15.60 4.17 10.18
C ILE A 282 -14.63 5.35 10.16
N GLY A 283 -14.97 6.39 9.42
CA GLY A 283 -14.17 7.61 9.32
C GLY A 283 -15.04 8.80 8.91
N ALA A 284 -14.45 9.99 9.00
CA ALA A 284 -15.07 11.23 8.56
C ALA A 284 -14.01 12.20 8.05
N ASN A 285 -14.37 13.03 7.06
CA ASN A 285 -13.54 14.10 6.53
C ASN A 285 -14.42 15.19 5.90
N ILE A 286 -13.78 16.22 5.33
CA ILE A 286 -14.44 17.25 4.54
C ILE A 286 -14.25 16.95 3.06
N LEU A 287 -15.37 16.83 2.33
CA LEU A 287 -15.39 16.60 0.89
C LEU A 287 -16.29 17.64 0.21
N ASN A 288 -15.70 18.46 -0.67
CA ASN A 288 -16.39 19.53 -1.39
C ASN A 288 -17.22 20.44 -0.46
N ASP A 289 -16.57 20.98 0.59
CA ASP A 289 -17.17 21.89 1.58
C ASP A 289 -18.29 21.26 2.43
N LYS A 290 -18.38 19.92 2.47
CA LYS A 290 -19.39 19.19 3.23
C LYS A 290 -18.76 18.13 4.10
N LEU A 291 -19.39 17.87 5.25
CA LEU A 291 -19.02 16.73 6.07
C LEU A 291 -19.36 15.44 5.33
N HIS A 292 -18.36 14.58 5.15
CA HIS A 292 -18.49 13.25 4.62
C HIS A 292 -18.18 12.26 5.73
N VAL A 293 -19.18 11.45 6.08
CA VAL A 293 -19.02 10.34 7.03
C VAL A 293 -19.18 9.05 6.27
N PHE A 294 -18.29 8.09 6.50
CA PHE A 294 -18.30 6.83 5.78
C PHE A 294 -17.93 5.64 6.68
N VAL A 295 -18.52 4.50 6.37
CA VAL A 295 -18.31 3.25 7.08
C VAL A 295 -18.24 2.10 6.09
N GLU A 296 -17.36 1.14 6.33
CA GLU A 296 -17.26 -0.08 5.51
C GLU A 296 -17.28 -1.34 6.39
N THR A 297 -17.93 -2.39 5.88
CA THR A 297 -17.90 -3.73 6.47
C THR A 297 -17.82 -4.79 5.36
N TYR A 298 -17.09 -5.86 5.60
CA TYR A 298 -17.10 -7.04 4.73
C TYR A 298 -18.32 -7.93 5.00
N ASN A 299 -18.77 -8.68 4.00
CA ASN A 299 -19.83 -9.68 4.14
C ASN A 299 -19.32 -10.98 4.80
N TYR A 300 -19.23 -10.99 6.12
CA TYR A 300 -18.87 -12.20 6.87
C TYR A 300 -19.99 -13.26 6.93
N THR A 301 -21.22 -12.90 6.57
CA THR A 301 -22.37 -13.83 6.58
C THR A 301 -22.31 -14.77 5.38
N VAL A 302 -21.93 -14.24 4.21
CA VAL A 302 -21.75 -15.01 2.97
C VAL A 302 -20.43 -14.59 2.31
N PRO A 303 -19.28 -15.02 2.85
CA PRO A 303 -17.97 -14.60 2.37
C PRO A 303 -17.70 -14.99 0.90
N GLU A 304 -18.39 -16.02 0.38
CA GLU A 304 -18.31 -16.49 -1.01
C GLU A 304 -18.75 -15.43 -2.02
N LEU A 305 -19.57 -14.45 -1.61
CA LEU A 305 -19.96 -13.33 -2.47
C LEU A 305 -18.84 -12.27 -2.59
N ASN A 306 -17.86 -12.29 -1.68
CA ASN A 306 -16.78 -11.32 -1.62
C ASN A 306 -17.27 -9.85 -1.70
N GLU A 307 -18.33 -9.54 -0.96
CA GLU A 307 -18.97 -8.22 -0.95
C GLU A 307 -18.46 -7.34 0.19
N TYR A 308 -18.15 -6.08 -0.15
CA TYR A 308 -17.84 -5.00 0.77
C TYR A 308 -18.99 -4.01 0.73
N TYR A 309 -19.58 -3.71 1.89
CA TYR A 309 -20.65 -2.74 2.04
C TYR A 309 -20.06 -1.42 2.49
N PHE A 310 -19.89 -0.49 1.55
CA PHE A 310 -19.45 0.86 1.82
C PHE A 310 -20.67 1.78 1.91
N PHE A 311 -20.84 2.42 3.04
CA PHE A 311 -21.97 3.28 3.33
C PHE A 311 -21.48 4.67 3.67
N GLU A 312 -22.06 5.68 3.03
CA GLU A 312 -21.63 7.06 3.17
C GLU A 312 -22.81 8.00 3.36
N TYR A 313 -22.51 9.09 4.05
CA TYR A 313 -23.39 10.20 4.30
C TYR A 313 -22.71 11.49 3.85
N ILE A 314 -23.35 12.19 2.92
CA ILE A 314 -22.93 13.50 2.42
C ILE A 314 -24.20 14.30 2.16
N ASP A 315 -24.29 15.53 2.71
CA ASP A 315 -25.37 16.47 2.40
C ASP A 315 -26.80 15.92 2.64
N ASN A 316 -27.05 15.32 3.81
CA ASN A 316 -28.33 14.67 4.13
C ASN A 316 -28.72 13.49 3.22
N ASN A 317 -27.80 12.99 2.39
CA ASN A 317 -28.02 11.84 1.55
C ASN A 317 -27.20 10.65 2.04
N TYR A 318 -27.88 9.53 2.23
CA TYR A 318 -27.26 8.24 2.51
C TYR A 318 -27.10 7.45 1.22
N ARG A 319 -25.97 6.78 1.08
CA ARG A 319 -25.72 5.89 -0.06
C ARG A 319 -25.01 4.63 0.42
N LEU A 320 -25.58 3.47 0.04
CA LEU A 320 -24.94 2.16 0.21
C LEU A 320 -24.41 1.71 -1.14
N SER A 321 -23.10 1.54 -1.23
CA SER A 321 -22.40 0.99 -2.39
C SER A 321 -21.82 -0.38 -2.05
N VAL A 322 -21.97 -1.35 -2.96
CA VAL A 322 -21.42 -2.70 -2.79
C VAL A 322 -20.26 -2.88 -3.74
N PHE A 323 -19.11 -3.31 -3.23
CA PHE A 323 -17.88 -3.53 -3.99
C PHE A 323 -17.40 -4.98 -3.87
N ASN A 324 -16.51 -5.38 -4.77
CA ASN A 324 -15.80 -6.68 -4.70
C ASN A 324 -14.42 -6.58 -4.03
N ARG A 325 -14.06 -5.38 -3.57
CA ARG A 325 -12.83 -5.05 -2.86
C ARG A 325 -13.11 -3.89 -1.92
N SER A 326 -12.30 -3.76 -0.87
CA SER A 326 -12.35 -2.64 0.05
C SER A 326 -12.07 -1.31 -0.68
N VAL A 327 -12.83 -0.27 -0.35
CA VAL A 327 -12.64 1.11 -0.84
C VAL A 327 -12.46 2.10 0.31
N PHE A 328 -12.54 1.65 1.56
CA PHE A 328 -12.43 2.50 2.74
C PHE A 328 -11.18 3.38 2.74
N MET A 329 -9.98 2.82 2.51
CA MET A 329 -8.75 3.61 2.53
C MET A 329 -8.67 4.63 1.38
N ASN A 330 -9.37 4.39 0.27
CA ASN A 330 -9.47 5.34 -0.84
C ASN A 330 -10.33 6.56 -0.47
N SER A 331 -11.31 6.39 0.43
CA SER A 331 -12.07 7.52 0.99
C SER A 331 -11.37 8.14 2.20
N TYR A 332 -10.55 7.39 2.91
CA TYR A 332 -9.84 7.84 4.11
C TYR A 332 -8.62 8.71 3.81
N LEU A 333 -7.84 8.34 2.78
CA LEU A 333 -6.62 9.05 2.39
C LEU A 333 -6.90 10.06 1.27
N SER A 334 -5.98 11.01 1.08
CA SER A 334 -6.00 11.83 -0.13
C SER A 334 -5.76 10.94 -1.38
N PRO A 335 -6.28 11.31 -2.56
CA PRO A 335 -6.07 10.56 -3.79
C PRO A 335 -4.58 10.32 -4.11
N GLU A 336 -3.73 11.30 -3.83
CA GLU A 336 -2.28 11.24 -4.03
C GLU A 336 -1.65 10.18 -3.11
N LYS A 337 -1.94 10.28 -1.80
CA LYS A 337 -1.40 9.35 -0.80
C LYS A 337 -1.91 7.93 -1.01
N TYR A 338 -3.18 7.76 -1.40
CA TYR A 338 -3.72 6.44 -1.75
C TYR A 338 -2.99 5.85 -2.97
N THR A 339 -2.80 6.65 -4.02
CA THR A 339 -2.13 6.21 -5.25
C THR A 339 -0.66 5.85 -5.00
N GLU A 340 0.03 6.62 -4.17
CA GLU A 340 1.41 6.34 -3.76
C GLU A 340 1.54 4.99 -3.04
N LEU A 341 0.64 4.70 -2.10
CA LEU A 341 0.73 3.52 -1.24
C LEU A 341 0.14 2.25 -1.88
N TYR A 342 -0.96 2.39 -2.63
CA TYR A 342 -1.77 1.26 -3.11
C TYR A 342 -1.94 1.22 -4.63
N GLY A 343 -1.40 2.21 -5.35
CA GLY A 343 -1.52 2.33 -6.80
C GLY A 343 -2.87 2.89 -7.26
N SER A 344 -2.97 3.17 -8.56
CA SER A 344 -4.19 3.64 -9.19
C SER A 344 -5.16 2.48 -9.44
N ASN A 345 -6.20 2.37 -8.61
CA ASN A 345 -7.25 1.38 -8.80
C ASN A 345 -8.62 2.07 -8.97
N THR A 346 -9.13 2.09 -10.19
CA THR A 346 -10.53 2.47 -10.46
C THR A 346 -11.44 1.32 -10.05
N THR A 347 -12.18 1.53 -8.96
CA THR A 347 -13.14 0.54 -8.46
C THR A 347 -14.55 1.03 -8.74
N THR A 348 -15.29 0.29 -9.55
CA THR A 348 -16.71 0.56 -9.80
C THR A 348 -17.58 -0.25 -8.84
N PRO A 349 -18.64 0.35 -8.27
CA PRO A 349 -19.57 -0.38 -7.43
C PRO A 349 -20.31 -1.43 -8.26
N LEU A 350 -20.49 -2.62 -7.68
CA LEU A 350 -21.34 -3.68 -8.23
C LEU A 350 -22.81 -3.26 -8.23
N ILE A 351 -23.24 -2.60 -7.15
CA ILE A 351 -24.57 -2.05 -6.99
C ILE A 351 -24.53 -0.85 -6.04
N VAL A 352 -25.49 0.06 -6.21
CA VAL A 352 -25.66 1.25 -5.37
C VAL A 352 -27.12 1.33 -4.97
N TYR A 353 -27.36 1.72 -3.73
CA TYR A 353 -28.69 2.00 -3.19
C TYR A 353 -28.70 3.37 -2.53
N SER A 354 -29.63 4.23 -2.94
CA SER A 354 -29.80 5.56 -2.35
C SER A 354 -30.83 5.58 -1.23
N SER A 355 -31.60 4.49 -1.05
CA SER A 355 -32.59 4.40 0.03
C SER A 355 -33.02 2.95 0.33
N LEU A 356 -33.59 2.74 1.51
CA LEU A 356 -34.27 1.49 1.85
C LEU A 356 -35.43 1.16 0.91
N GLY A 357 -36.15 2.19 0.43
CA GLY A 357 -37.28 2.03 -0.48
C GLY A 357 -36.88 1.43 -1.83
N GLU A 358 -35.66 1.71 -2.29
CA GLU A 358 -35.11 1.11 -3.51
C GLU A 358 -34.88 -0.40 -3.35
N ILE A 359 -34.31 -0.82 -2.22
CA ILE A 359 -34.07 -2.23 -1.91
C ILE A 359 -35.41 -2.99 -1.79
N GLU A 360 -36.42 -2.41 -1.13
CA GLU A 360 -37.74 -3.06 -1.00
C GLU A 360 -38.46 -3.19 -2.34
N LYS A 361 -38.37 -2.20 -3.23
CA LYS A 361 -38.92 -2.29 -4.59
C LYS A 361 -38.28 -3.41 -5.40
N LEU A 362 -36.95 -3.54 -5.33
CA LEU A 362 -36.23 -4.62 -6.00
C LEU A 362 -36.62 -6.00 -5.46
N LYS A 363 -36.80 -6.10 -4.14
CA LYS A 363 -37.22 -7.33 -3.46
C LYS A 363 -38.63 -7.77 -3.88
N ALA A 364 -39.55 -6.84 -4.11
CA ALA A 364 -40.90 -7.14 -4.58
C ALA A 364 -40.93 -7.73 -6.00
N ASN A 365 -39.95 -7.38 -6.84
CA ASN A 365 -39.87 -7.79 -8.26
C ASN A 365 -38.85 -8.92 -8.50
N SER A 366 -38.35 -9.57 -7.43
CA SER A 366 -37.25 -10.51 -7.48
C SER A 366 -37.68 -11.98 -7.34
N ASN A 367 -36.91 -12.90 -7.94
CA ASN A 367 -37.06 -14.34 -7.75
C ASN A 367 -36.67 -14.75 -6.32
N HIS A 368 -37.12 -15.93 -5.86
CA HIS A 368 -36.96 -16.38 -4.47
C HIS A 368 -35.50 -16.34 -3.96
N ASP A 369 -34.53 -16.71 -4.79
CA ASP A 369 -33.11 -16.79 -4.39
C ASP A 369 -32.46 -15.41 -4.19
N SER A 370 -32.85 -14.38 -4.95
CA SER A 370 -32.32 -13.03 -4.78
C SER A 370 -32.97 -12.27 -3.61
N ILE A 371 -34.12 -12.73 -3.12
CA ILE A 371 -34.80 -12.12 -1.96
C ILE A 371 -33.94 -12.20 -0.70
N HIS A 372 -33.24 -13.31 -0.46
CA HIS A 372 -32.41 -13.48 0.74
C HIS A 372 -31.23 -12.50 0.75
N LEU A 373 -30.55 -12.32 -0.38
CA LEU A 373 -29.47 -11.35 -0.53
C LEU A 373 -29.98 -9.91 -0.34
N LEU A 374 -31.13 -9.57 -0.94
CA LEU A 374 -31.73 -8.24 -0.79
C LEU A 374 -32.19 -7.97 0.66
N ARG A 375 -32.71 -8.98 1.37
CA ARG A 375 -33.01 -8.86 2.81
C ARG A 375 -31.76 -8.56 3.62
N TYR A 376 -30.64 -9.24 3.32
CA TYR A 376 -29.38 -8.99 3.99
C TYR A 376 -28.84 -7.59 3.71
N ARG A 377 -28.86 -7.14 2.44
CA ARG A 377 -28.47 -5.78 2.06
C ARG A 377 -29.34 -4.70 2.71
N ASN A 378 -30.65 -4.92 2.86
CA ASN A 378 -31.55 -4.06 3.61
C ASN A 378 -31.15 -3.96 5.09
N HIS A 379 -30.81 -5.09 5.71
CA HIS A 379 -30.31 -5.12 7.08
C HIS A 379 -28.97 -4.38 7.22
N MET A 380 -28.03 -4.58 6.28
CA MET A 380 -26.75 -3.84 6.26
C MET A 380 -26.97 -2.33 6.11
N PHE A 381 -27.87 -1.90 5.23
CA PHE A 381 -28.22 -0.48 5.08
C PHE A 381 -28.65 0.12 6.43
N LYS A 382 -29.59 -0.51 7.13
CA LYS A 382 -30.06 -0.03 8.45
C LYS A 382 -28.96 -0.03 9.49
N ARG A 383 -28.16 -1.09 9.55
CA ARG A 383 -27.08 -1.25 10.53
C ARG A 383 -26.02 -0.16 10.36
N LEU A 384 -25.57 0.06 9.12
CA LEU A 384 -24.55 1.05 8.80
C LEU A 384 -25.08 2.48 8.93
N GLN A 385 -26.36 2.71 8.58
CA GLN A 385 -27.03 3.98 8.84
C GLN A 385 -26.99 4.34 10.33
N ASN A 386 -27.38 3.42 11.21
CA ASN A 386 -27.33 3.66 12.66
C ASN A 386 -25.91 4.01 13.16
N GLN A 387 -24.86 3.39 12.59
CA GLN A 387 -23.47 3.70 12.96
C GLN A 387 -23.07 5.10 12.52
N VAL A 388 -23.43 5.50 11.30
CA VAL A 388 -23.21 6.86 10.81
C VAL A 388 -23.97 7.88 11.64
N ASP A 389 -25.24 7.62 11.96
CA ASP A 389 -26.07 8.53 12.76
C ASP A 389 -25.54 8.70 14.20
N THR A 390 -25.01 7.62 14.77
CA THR A 390 -24.32 7.66 16.06
C THR A 390 -23.07 8.54 15.97
N LEU A 391 -22.22 8.34 14.95
CA LEU A 391 -21.03 9.15 14.78
C LEU A 391 -21.34 10.63 14.52
N LEU A 392 -22.36 10.94 13.72
CA LEU A 392 -22.83 12.32 13.51
C LEU A 392 -23.25 12.97 14.83
N THR A 393 -23.93 12.21 15.69
CA THR A 393 -24.31 12.69 17.03
C THR A 393 -23.10 12.92 17.92
N ASP A 394 -22.14 11.98 17.94
CA ASP A 394 -20.93 12.09 18.76
C ASP A 394 -20.00 13.22 18.29
N LEU A 395 -19.91 13.48 16.97
CA LEU A 395 -19.23 14.66 16.41
C LEU A 395 -19.93 15.95 16.83
N ARG A 396 -21.26 16.01 16.76
CA ARG A 396 -22.06 17.19 17.16
C ARG A 396 -21.88 17.51 18.64
N GLU A 397 -21.85 16.47 19.47
CA GLU A 397 -21.69 16.59 20.91
C GLU A 397 -20.23 16.68 21.36
N ARG A 398 -19.27 16.71 20.41
CA ARG A 398 -17.83 16.80 20.67
C ARG A 398 -17.33 15.69 21.60
N ARG A 399 -17.87 14.47 21.45
CA ARG A 399 -17.42 13.26 22.13
C ARG A 399 -16.36 12.50 21.31
N VAL A 400 -16.40 12.69 19.99
CA VAL A 400 -15.44 12.16 19.02
C VAL A 400 -15.03 13.33 18.13
N PHE A 401 -13.77 13.33 17.70
CA PHE A 401 -13.22 14.36 16.82
C PHE A 401 -12.63 13.72 15.57
N VAL A 402 -12.72 14.42 14.44
CA VAL A 402 -11.92 14.03 13.26
C VAL A 402 -10.44 14.23 13.58
N ARG A 403 -10.12 15.36 14.23
CA ARG A 403 -8.83 15.65 14.84
C ARG A 403 -9.01 16.16 16.26
N ASN A 404 -8.54 15.41 17.24
CA ASN A 404 -8.60 15.81 18.63
C ASN A 404 -7.52 16.84 18.90
N LEU A 405 -7.93 18.11 18.95
CA LEU A 405 -7.03 19.24 19.12
C LEU A 405 -6.21 19.14 20.41
N ASP A 406 -6.86 18.79 21.52
CA ASP A 406 -6.23 18.75 22.85
C ASP A 406 -5.20 17.62 23.01
N TYR A 407 -5.25 16.60 22.15
CA TYR A 407 -4.25 15.52 22.12
C TYR A 407 -3.14 15.76 21.10
N ILE A 408 -3.43 16.52 20.03
CA ILE A 408 -2.45 16.79 18.97
C ILE A 408 -1.53 17.94 19.35
N TYR A 409 -2.07 18.99 20.00
CA TYR A 409 -1.31 20.17 20.38
C TYR A 409 -1.47 20.48 21.86
N ASP A 410 -0.35 20.71 22.53
CA ASP A 410 -0.32 21.27 23.89
C ASP A 410 -0.83 22.73 23.90
N ASP A 411 -0.63 23.46 22.79
CA ASP A 411 -1.08 24.82 22.57
C ASP A 411 -2.14 24.90 21.43
N ARG A 412 -3.35 25.35 21.76
CA ARG A 412 -4.47 25.34 20.81
C ARG A 412 -4.24 26.24 19.59
N ASP A 413 -3.51 27.34 19.76
CA ASP A 413 -3.26 28.35 18.71
C ASP A 413 -2.36 27.84 17.59
N ARG A 414 -1.71 26.69 17.77
CA ARG A 414 -0.95 26.02 16.72
C ARG A 414 -1.78 25.66 15.50
N VAL A 415 -3.11 25.62 15.62
CA VAL A 415 -4.01 25.50 14.46
C VAL A 415 -3.82 26.63 13.46
N CYS A 416 -3.39 27.83 13.88
CA CYS A 416 -3.10 28.93 12.96
C CYS A 416 -1.98 28.55 12.00
N SER A 417 -0.95 27.84 12.47
CA SER A 417 0.12 27.34 11.63
C SER A 417 -0.31 26.19 10.73
N TYR A 418 -1.17 25.31 11.24
CA TYR A 418 -1.77 24.25 10.42
C TYR A 418 -2.53 24.82 9.20
N PHE A 419 -3.25 25.93 9.37
CA PHE A 419 -3.98 26.59 8.27
C PHE A 419 -3.15 27.64 7.52
N GLY A 420 -1.91 27.93 7.94
CA GLY A 420 -1.03 28.92 7.32
C GLY A 420 -1.50 30.37 7.47
N VAL A 421 -2.11 30.71 8.62
CA VAL A 421 -2.70 32.03 8.91
C VAL A 421 -2.00 32.75 10.08
N GLU A 422 -0.73 32.41 10.36
CA GLU A 422 0.02 32.96 11.49
C GLU A 422 0.16 34.49 11.40
N ASN A 423 0.31 35.04 10.21
CA ASN A 423 0.49 36.48 10.01
C ASN A 423 -0.83 37.24 10.27
N GLU A 424 -1.92 36.69 9.77
CA GLU A 424 -3.27 37.24 9.89
C GLU A 424 -3.70 37.31 11.36
N PHE A 425 -3.41 36.25 12.13
CA PHE A 425 -3.72 36.19 13.57
C PHE A 425 -2.61 36.75 14.47
N GLN A 426 -1.54 37.31 13.87
CA GLN A 426 -0.40 37.91 14.60
C GLN A 426 0.20 36.94 15.63
N CYS A 427 0.39 35.69 15.23
CA CYS A 427 0.89 34.65 16.10
C CYS A 427 2.34 34.94 16.53
N ILE A 428 2.59 34.75 17.82
CA ILE A 428 3.91 34.93 18.43
C ILE A 428 4.31 33.58 19.04
N SER A 429 5.50 33.09 18.69
CA SER A 429 6.12 31.96 19.37
C SER A 429 6.79 32.42 20.65
N ASP A 430 6.78 31.57 21.68
CA ASP A 430 7.54 31.86 22.90
C ASP A 430 9.03 32.08 22.59
N SER A 431 9.69 32.90 23.43
CA SER A 431 11.08 33.28 23.22
C SER A 431 12.10 32.29 23.82
N GLU A 432 11.66 31.32 24.62
CA GLU A 432 12.55 30.47 25.41
C GLU A 432 12.90 29.18 24.69
N TYR A 433 11.91 28.59 23.98
CA TYR A 433 12.06 27.36 23.21
C TYR A 433 11.40 27.42 21.81
N GLY A 434 10.48 28.37 21.57
CA GLY A 434 9.71 28.46 20.33
C GLY A 434 8.64 27.36 20.21
N ASP A 435 8.35 26.68 21.32
CA ASP A 435 7.55 25.46 21.33
C ASP A 435 6.05 25.76 21.50
N MET A 436 5.69 26.92 22.07
CA MET A 436 4.31 27.36 22.23
C MET A 436 3.99 28.53 21.29
N MET A 437 2.81 28.50 20.68
CA MET A 437 2.27 29.60 19.87
C MET A 437 1.11 30.29 20.60
N SER A 438 1.00 31.60 20.45
CA SER A 438 -0.16 32.36 20.91
C SER A 438 -0.59 33.38 19.86
N ALA A 439 -1.88 33.41 19.54
CA ALA A 439 -2.44 34.38 18.62
C ALA A 439 -2.55 35.77 19.28
N GLY A 440 -2.17 36.82 18.54
CA GLY A 440 -2.24 38.20 19.02
C GLY A 440 -3.63 38.83 18.90
N ILE A 441 -4.46 38.31 18.00
CA ILE A 441 -5.85 38.74 17.79
C ILE A 441 -6.79 37.52 17.70
N ASP A 442 -8.08 37.72 17.99
CA ASP A 442 -9.09 36.65 18.05
C ASP A 442 -9.86 36.44 16.74
N HIS A 443 -9.75 37.36 15.78
CA HIS A 443 -10.40 37.28 14.48
C HIS A 443 -9.64 38.01 13.38
N PHE A 444 -9.86 37.61 12.14
CA PHE A 444 -9.37 38.28 10.93
C PHE A 444 -10.40 38.23 9.80
N ASP A 445 -10.47 39.28 8.99
CA ASP A 445 -11.36 39.38 7.83
C ASP A 445 -10.66 38.93 6.56
N PHE A 446 -11.03 37.76 6.04
CA PHE A 446 -10.50 37.22 4.79
C PHE A 446 -11.30 37.72 3.58
N ALA A 447 -10.59 38.17 2.55
CA ALA A 447 -11.21 38.56 1.28
C ALA A 447 -11.31 37.36 0.34
N LEU A 448 -12.53 37.04 -0.09
CA LEU A 448 -12.78 35.99 -1.08
C LEU A 448 -12.56 36.50 -2.52
N PRO A 449 -12.47 35.60 -3.53
CA PRO A 449 -12.26 35.98 -4.93
C PRO A 449 -13.29 36.97 -5.50
N ASP A 450 -14.50 37.02 -4.92
CA ASP A 450 -15.57 37.96 -5.29
C ASP A 450 -15.53 39.26 -4.47
N GLN A 451 -14.44 39.54 -3.77
CA GLN A 451 -14.21 40.70 -2.90
C GLN A 451 -15.13 40.79 -1.67
N SER A 452 -15.94 39.76 -1.41
CA SER A 452 -16.66 39.69 -0.14
C SER A 452 -15.69 39.39 1.01
N LEU A 453 -15.95 39.99 2.17
CA LEU A 453 -15.19 39.75 3.39
C LEU A 453 -15.91 38.71 4.25
N VAL A 454 -15.15 37.78 4.81
CA VAL A 454 -15.62 36.80 5.79
C VAL A 454 -14.74 36.88 7.02
N THR A 455 -15.34 37.24 8.16
CA THR A 455 -14.66 37.22 9.45
C THR A 455 -14.48 35.78 9.93
N ILE A 456 -13.25 35.36 10.18
CA ILE A 456 -12.92 34.06 10.79
C ILE A 456 -12.37 34.33 12.19
N THR A 457 -12.90 33.64 13.21
CA THR A 457 -12.41 33.71 14.59
C THR A 457 -11.48 32.52 14.91
N LEU A 458 -10.71 32.62 16.00
CA LEU A 458 -9.92 31.49 16.51
C LEU A 458 -10.81 30.27 16.82
N ASP A 459 -12.00 30.49 17.39
CA ASP A 459 -12.95 29.40 17.66
C ASP A 459 -13.42 28.70 16.38
N ASP A 460 -13.55 29.42 15.26
CA ASP A 460 -13.84 28.80 13.97
C ASP A 460 -12.67 27.92 13.52
N LEU A 461 -11.42 28.37 13.72
CA LEU A 461 -10.24 27.58 13.37
C LEU A 461 -10.13 26.31 14.21
N TYR A 462 -10.33 26.41 15.54
CA TYR A 462 -10.32 25.24 16.42
C TYR A 462 -11.38 24.22 15.99
N TYR A 463 -12.61 24.70 15.78
CA TYR A 463 -13.72 23.83 15.43
C TYR A 463 -13.58 23.25 14.02
N ALA A 464 -13.09 24.02 13.05
CA ALA A 464 -12.79 23.52 11.72
C ALA A 464 -11.67 22.47 11.75
N PHE A 465 -10.63 22.67 12.56
CA PHE A 465 -9.58 21.67 12.78
C PHE A 465 -10.17 20.37 13.32
N GLU A 466 -10.99 20.46 14.37
CA GLU A 466 -11.67 19.32 15.00
C GLU A 466 -12.54 18.52 14.03
N LEU A 467 -13.14 19.18 13.03
CA LEU A 467 -13.95 18.56 11.98
C LEU A 467 -13.16 18.06 10.76
N GLY A 468 -11.85 18.28 10.71
CA GLY A 468 -11.00 17.75 9.64
C GLY A 468 -10.84 18.67 8.42
N PHE A 469 -11.07 19.97 8.55
CA PHE A 469 -10.76 20.92 7.46
C PHE A 469 -9.25 20.97 7.18
N ASN A 470 -8.87 21.19 5.92
CA ASN A 470 -7.46 21.15 5.51
C ASN A 470 -6.86 22.52 5.19
N ASN A 471 -7.69 23.53 4.92
CA ASN A 471 -7.21 24.85 4.50
C ASN A 471 -8.23 25.94 4.89
N ILE A 472 -7.75 27.18 4.94
CA ILE A 472 -8.55 28.36 5.28
C ILE A 472 -9.62 28.70 4.23
N ASP A 473 -9.36 28.41 2.95
CA ASP A 473 -10.30 28.73 1.87
C ASP A 473 -11.61 27.95 2.01
N ASP A 474 -11.55 26.67 2.37
CA ASP A 474 -12.70 25.82 2.63
C ASP A 474 -13.51 26.35 3.82
N ILE A 475 -12.84 26.79 4.88
CA ILE A 475 -13.46 27.39 6.08
C ILE A 475 -14.21 28.66 5.69
N CYS A 476 -13.57 29.55 4.93
CA CYS A 476 -14.17 30.79 4.44
C CYS A 476 -15.40 30.54 3.56
N ARG A 477 -15.32 29.59 2.62
CA ARG A 477 -16.46 29.23 1.75
C ARG A 477 -17.62 28.64 2.55
N VAL A 478 -17.35 27.73 3.48
CA VAL A 478 -18.38 27.12 4.34
C VAL A 478 -19.03 28.18 5.22
N LYS A 479 -18.24 29.03 5.89
CA LYS A 479 -18.78 30.08 6.77
C LYS A 479 -19.62 31.09 6.00
N LYS A 480 -19.23 31.44 4.78
CA LYS A 480 -20.04 32.31 3.92
C LYS A 480 -21.38 31.67 3.54
N CYS A 481 -21.37 30.39 3.17
CA CYS A 481 -22.57 29.69 2.71
C CYS A 481 -23.54 29.35 3.86
N LEU A 482 -23.01 28.93 5.02
CA LEU A 482 -23.81 28.41 6.13
C LEU A 482 -23.94 29.39 7.31
N GLY A 483 -23.21 30.51 7.28
CA GLY A 483 -23.13 31.51 8.36
C GLY A 483 -22.22 31.10 9.53
N SER A 484 -21.98 29.81 9.72
CA SER A 484 -21.20 29.26 10.83
C SER A 484 -20.65 27.89 10.45
N ILE A 485 -19.45 27.54 10.94
CA ILE A 485 -18.84 26.23 10.70
C ILE A 485 -19.62 25.11 11.41
N GLN A 486 -20.21 25.40 12.59
CA GLN A 486 -21.04 24.47 13.36
C GLN A 486 -22.24 23.95 12.57
N SER A 487 -22.76 24.73 11.63
CA SER A 487 -23.89 24.35 10.77
C SER A 487 -23.56 23.25 9.75
N ILE A 488 -22.29 22.84 9.60
CA ILE A 488 -21.92 21.76 8.67
C ILE A 488 -22.40 20.39 9.16
N ILE A 489 -22.57 20.21 10.47
CA ILE A 489 -23.24 19.04 11.03
C ILE A 489 -24.74 19.37 11.08
N PRO A 490 -25.58 18.66 10.31
CA PRO A 490 -27.02 18.92 10.33
C PRO A 490 -27.62 18.60 11.70
N LYS A 491 -28.77 19.21 12.00
CA LYS A 491 -29.47 19.05 13.27
C LYS A 491 -30.16 17.71 13.39
#